data_AF-A0A2P7B6J5-F1
#
_entry.id   AF-A0A2P7B6J5-F1
#
_cell.length_a   1.000
_cell.length_b   1.000
_cell.length_c   1.000
_cell.angle_alpha   90.00
_cell.angle_beta   90.00
_cell.angle_gamma   90.00
#
_symmetry.space_group_name_H-M   'P 1'
#
loop_
_entity.id
_entity.type
_entity.pdbx_description
1 polymer ?
#
loop_
_entity_poly.entity_id
_entity_poly.type
_entity_poly.pdbx_seq_one_letter_code
_entity_poly.pdbx_strand_id
1 'polypeptide(L)' 'MTQQELGAAIGVSYVQIQKYENGKNRIAVSTLIVICQALNSGLMDFIGRYFETGIQAQGHPRSWISMFWIKLQMPAL' A
#
# COMPACT_ATOMS: atom_id res chain seq x y z
N MET A 1 -2.92 -4.01 10.99
CA MET A 1 -2.38 -5.16 10.24
C MET A 1 -0.92 -4.90 9.92
N THR A 2 -0.04 -5.86 10.17
CA THR A 2 1.40 -5.86 9.85
C THR A 2 1.64 -6.36 8.41
N GLN A 3 2.87 -6.20 7.90
CA GLN A 3 3.26 -6.70 6.57
C GLN A 3 3.17 -8.23 6.47
N GLN A 4 3.53 -8.94 7.54
CA GLN A 4 3.43 -10.40 7.63
C GLN A 4 1.97 -10.85 7.58
N GLU A 5 1.10 -10.17 8.33
CA GLU A 5 -0.34 -10.42 8.34
C GLU A 5 -0.98 -10.14 6.97
N LEU A 6 -0.60 -9.05 6.30
CA LEU A 6 -1.09 -8.74 4.94
C LEU A 6 -0.63 -9.81 3.94
N GLY A 7 0.63 -10.23 4.01
CA GLY A 7 1.16 -11.30 3.17
C GLY A 7 0.36 -12.60 3.34
N ALA A 8 0.13 -13.01 4.59
CA ALA A 8 -0.69 -14.17 4.91
C ALA A 8 -2.13 -14.02 4.38
N ALA A 9 -2.74 -12.85 4.54
CA ALA A 9 -4.11 -12.58 4.11
C ALA A 9 -4.30 -12.66 2.58
N ILE A 10 -3.30 -12.29 1.79
CA ILE A 10 -3.38 -12.28 0.32
C ILE A 10 -2.59 -13.42 -0.35
N GLY A 11 -2.05 -14.36 0.45
CA GLY A 11 -1.34 -15.54 -0.04
C GLY A 11 0.04 -15.25 -0.65
N VAL A 12 0.75 -14.23 -0.16
CA VAL A 12 2.12 -13.90 -0.61
C VAL A 12 3.09 -13.80 0.56
N SER A 13 4.39 -13.95 0.29
CA SER A 13 5.39 -13.84 1.35
C SER A 13 5.56 -12.41 1.85
N TYR A 14 6.01 -12.27 3.11
CA TYR A 14 6.44 -11.00 3.69
C TYR A 14 7.42 -10.23 2.77
N VAL A 15 8.38 -10.95 2.18
CA VAL A 15 9.36 -10.38 1.24
C VAL A 15 8.68 -9.81 0.00
N GLN A 16 7.61 -10.46 -0.49
CA GLN A 16 6.85 -9.94 -1.62
C GLN A 16 6.11 -8.64 -1.26
N ILE A 17 5.51 -8.55 -0.06
CA ILE A 17 4.92 -7.31 0.44
C ILE A 17 5.97 -6.19 0.51
N GLN A 18 7.17 -6.47 1.03
CA GLN A 18 8.25 -5.48 1.03
C GLN A 18 8.67 -5.03 -0.38
N LYS A 19 8.65 -5.93 -1.37
CA LYS A 19 8.95 -5.58 -2.77
C LYS A 19 7.86 -4.70 -3.38
N TYR A 20 6.59 -4.95 -3.02
CA TYR A 20 5.46 -4.10 -3.41
C TYR A 20 5.55 -2.72 -2.77
N GLU A 21 5.87 -2.62 -1.49
CA GLU A 21 6.05 -1.35 -0.81
C GLU A 21 7.16 -0.50 -1.40
N ASN A 22 8.34 -1.07 -1.57
CA ASN A 22 9.48 -0.34 -2.05
C ASN A 22 9.46 -0.10 -3.58
N GLY A 23 8.37 -0.48 -4.27
CA GLY A 23 8.23 -0.35 -5.72
C GLY A 23 9.21 -1.19 -6.53
N LYS A 24 9.88 -2.18 -5.91
CA LYS A 24 10.80 -3.10 -6.60
C LYS A 24 10.05 -4.04 -7.54
N ASN A 25 8.84 -4.43 -7.16
CA ASN A 25 7.94 -5.23 -7.99
C ASN A 25 6.70 -4.41 -8.36
N ARG A 26 6.28 -4.51 -9.62
CA ARG A 26 4.96 -4.03 -10.04
C ARG A 26 3.88 -4.89 -9.40
N ILE A 27 2.78 -4.27 -9.03
CA ILE A 27 1.60 -4.93 -8.48
C ILE A 27 0.59 -5.06 -9.62
N ALA A 28 0.10 -6.27 -9.88
CA ALA A 28 -1.01 -6.45 -10.80
C ALA A 28 -2.28 -5.83 -10.20
N VAL A 29 -3.14 -5.24 -11.03
CA VAL A 29 -4.38 -4.59 -10.55
C VAL A 29 -5.25 -5.58 -9.76
N SER A 30 -5.33 -6.83 -10.19
CA SER A 30 -6.03 -7.90 -9.46
C SER A 30 -5.48 -8.09 -8.03
N THR A 31 -4.15 -8.11 -7.87
CA THR A 31 -3.51 -8.18 -6.55
C THR A 31 -3.80 -6.94 -5.71
N LEU A 32 -3.78 -5.75 -6.32
CA LEU A 32 -4.11 -4.51 -5.62
C LEU A 32 -5.55 -4.52 -5.10
N ILE A 33 -6.51 -5.09 -5.85
CA ILE A 33 -7.90 -5.24 -5.39
C ILE A 33 -7.97 -6.13 -4.14
N VAL A 34 -7.26 -7.26 -4.13
CA VAL A 34 -7.22 -8.16 -2.96
C VAL A 34 -6.57 -7.46 -1.75
N ILE A 35 -5.52 -6.67 -1.98
CA ILE A 35 -4.89 -5.82 -0.95
C ILE A 35 -5.90 -4.81 -0.38
N CYS A 36 -6.68 -4.14 -1.22
CA CYS A 36 -7.70 -3.19 -0.80
C CYS A 36 -8.74 -3.86 0.11
N GLN A 37 -9.20 -5.07 -0.26
CA GLN A 37 -10.13 -5.85 0.56
C GLN A 37 -9.51 -6.23 1.91
N ALA A 38 -8.26 -6.68 1.94
CA ALA A 38 -7.58 -7.05 3.18
C ALA A 38 -7.35 -5.86 4.11
N LEU A 39 -7.19 -4.66 3.56
CA LEU A 39 -6.98 -3.41 4.31
C LEU A 39 -8.26 -2.64 4.61
N ASN A 40 -9.43 -3.12 4.14
CA ASN A 40 -10.70 -2.40 4.18
C ASN A 40 -10.58 -0.96 3.62
N SER A 41 -9.90 -0.82 2.49
CA SER A 41 -9.67 0.46 1.81
C SER A 41 -10.18 0.42 0.37
N GLY A 42 -10.37 1.61 -0.22
CA GLY A 42 -10.77 1.77 -1.61
C GLY A 42 -9.57 1.83 -2.54
N LEU A 43 -9.77 1.45 -3.81
CA LEU A 43 -8.72 1.54 -4.83
C LEU A 43 -8.15 2.97 -4.97
N MET A 44 -9.01 3.98 -4.86
CA MET A 44 -8.63 5.40 -4.95
C MET A 44 -7.71 5.85 -3.81
N ASP A 45 -7.68 5.16 -2.66
CA ASP A 45 -6.72 5.46 -1.60
C ASP A 45 -5.26 5.21 -2.04
N PHE A 46 -5.06 4.32 -3.02
CA PHE A 46 -3.74 3.98 -3.57
C PHE A 46 -3.38 4.78 -4.81
N ILE A 47 -4.34 4.94 -5.71
CA ILE A 47 -4.08 5.50 -7.05
C ILE A 47 -4.61 6.92 -7.23
N GLY A 48 -5.43 7.44 -6.31
CA GLY A 48 -6.12 8.73 -6.43
C GLY A 48 -5.17 9.89 -6.77
N ARG A 49 -3.98 9.91 -6.18
CA ARG A 49 -2.93 10.90 -6.48
C ARG A 49 -2.54 10.99 -7.97
N TYR A 50 -2.66 9.90 -8.72
CA TYR A 50 -2.37 9.86 -10.16
C TYR A 50 -3.53 10.40 -11.01
N PHE A 51 -4.74 10.49 -10.44
CA PHE A 51 -5.93 11.05 -11.08
C PHE A 51 -6.15 12.51 -10.69
N GLU A 52 -5.69 12.92 -9.50
CA GLU A 52 -5.76 14.31 -9.02
C GLU A 52 -4.71 15.23 -9.69
N THR A 53 -3.64 14.67 -10.27
CA THR A 53 -2.62 15.45 -10.96
C THR A 53 -2.82 15.46 -12.48
N GLY A 54 -3.53 16.48 -12.96
CA GLY A 54 -3.06 17.17 -14.16
C GLY A 54 -1.77 17.90 -13.80
N ILE A 55 -0.61 17.35 -14.19
CA ILE A 55 0.76 17.91 -14.05
C ILE A 55 1.44 17.72 -12.67
N GLN A 56 2.47 16.85 -12.68
CA GLN A 56 3.68 16.76 -11.83
C GLN A 56 3.52 16.53 -10.30
N ALA A 57 3.68 15.27 -9.87
CA ALA A 57 3.86 14.92 -8.45
C ALA A 57 5.36 14.72 -8.11
N GLN A 58 5.95 15.66 -7.37
CA GLN A 58 7.30 15.55 -6.81
C GLN A 58 7.25 15.09 -5.34
N GLY A 59 7.87 13.93 -5.06
CA GLY A 59 8.53 13.56 -3.79
C GLY A 59 7.72 13.40 -2.51
N HIS A 60 7.23 12.18 -2.18
CA HIS A 60 6.95 11.76 -0.79
C HIS A 60 7.03 10.21 -0.64
N PRO A 61 7.28 9.63 0.56
CA PRO A 61 8.26 8.58 0.84
C PRO A 61 7.80 7.17 0.39
N ARG A 62 8.77 6.24 0.35
CA ARG A 62 8.69 4.93 -0.30
C ARG A 62 7.75 3.88 0.32
N SER A 63 6.91 4.20 1.31
CA SER A 63 6.00 3.20 1.92
C SER A 63 4.60 3.77 2.13
N TRP A 64 3.62 3.10 1.52
CA TRP A 64 2.18 3.39 1.60
C TRP A 64 1.57 2.93 2.93
N ILE A 65 2.12 1.87 3.53
CA ILE A 65 1.73 1.44 4.87
C ILE A 65 2.17 2.48 5.89
N SER A 66 3.40 3.00 5.80
CA SER A 66 3.84 4.10 6.67
C SER A 66 2.97 5.36 6.56
N MET A 67 2.45 5.69 5.36
CA MET A 67 1.50 6.80 5.19
C MET A 67 0.17 6.56 5.91
N PHE A 68 -0.31 5.31 5.94
CA PHE A 68 -1.57 4.95 6.61
C PHE A 68 -1.42 4.98 8.15
N TRP A 69 -0.24 4.61 8.67
CA TRP A 69 0.08 4.64 10.11
C TRP A 69 0.11 6.06 10.71
N ILE A 70 0.60 7.06 9.96
CA ILE A 70 0.66 8.47 10.42
C ILE A 70 -0.76 9.08 10.50
N LYS A 71 -1.69 8.63 9.66
CA LYS A 71 -3.05 9.18 9.60
C LYS A 71 -3.99 8.63 10.70
N LEU A 72 -3.61 7.56 11.41
CA LEU A 72 -4.46 6.86 12.38
C LEU A 72 -4.04 6.99 13.86
N GLN A 73 -3.01 7.79 14.18
CA GLN A 73 -2.61 8.14 15.57
C GLN A 73 -2.62 6.94 16.55
N MET A 74 -2.09 5.78 16.12
CA MET A 74 -1.92 4.61 16.99
C MET A 74 -0.50 4.59 17.57
N PRO A 75 -0.33 4.24 18.85
CA PRO A 75 0.99 4.18 19.49
C PRO A 75 1.84 3.06 18.90
N ALA A 76 3.14 3.35 18.72
CA ALA A 76 4.12 2.45 18.16
C ALA A 76 4.28 1.17 19.00
N LEU A 77 4.41 0.03 18.31
CA LEU A 77 5.03 -1.19 18.83
C LEU A 77 6.39 -1.37 18.16
#